data_AF-A0A512H814-F1
#
_entry.id   AF-A0A512H814-F1
#
_cell.length_a   1.000
_cell.length_b   1.000
_cell.length_c   1.000
_cell.angle_alpha   90.00
_cell.angle_beta   90.00
_cell.angle_gamma   90.00
#
_symmetry.space_group_name_H-M   'P 1'
#
loop_
_entity.id
_entity.type
_entity.pdbx_description
1 polymer ?
#
loop_
_entity_poly.entity_id
_entity_poly.type
_entity_poly.pdbx_seq_one_letter_code
_entity_poly.pdbx_strand_id
1 'polypeptide(L)'
;MPCPVSPATLLYRGSSKHKNRPADEQKGTLCPEWTHRTPAGGFATDPHAHDWAATPAAELFAGSVVDEASGRRYATARGIAFEAKPTLDGTWHGFPIPWESVPAAIKNTWLRSGAVTARQTKKYFRFDRNEIHWALATDDR
;
A
#
# COMPACT_ATOMS: atom_id res chain seq x y z
N MET A 1 -33.83 -15.14 5.77
CA MET A 1 -32.89 -14.74 6.83
C MET A 1 -31.55 -14.45 6.18
N PRO A 2 -31.04 -13.21 6.20
CA PRO A 2 -29.69 -12.93 5.71
C PRO A 2 -28.69 -13.49 6.74
N CYS A 3 -27.73 -14.28 6.26
CA CYS A 3 -26.60 -14.74 7.08
C CYS A 3 -25.85 -13.53 7.64
N PRO A 4 -25.48 -13.52 8.93
CA PRO A 4 -24.57 -12.51 9.44
C PRO A 4 -23.23 -12.70 8.73
N VAL A 5 -22.86 -11.74 7.87
CA VAL A 5 -21.48 -11.61 7.43
C VAL A 5 -20.68 -11.26 8.68
N SER A 6 -20.01 -12.25 9.26
CA SER A 6 -18.95 -11.99 10.23
C SER A 6 -18.04 -10.92 9.64
N PRO A 7 -17.60 -9.90 10.40
CA PRO A 7 -16.55 -9.02 9.94
C PRO A 7 -15.34 -9.92 9.74
N ALA A 8 -15.13 -10.38 8.51
CA ALA A 8 -13.92 -11.07 8.13
C ALA A 8 -12.82 -10.07 8.48
N THR A 9 -12.07 -10.38 9.54
CA THR A 9 -10.95 -9.58 10.00
C THR A 9 -10.10 -9.36 8.76
N LEU A 10 -10.15 -8.15 8.19
CA LEU A 10 -9.53 -7.86 6.90
C LEU A 10 -8.02 -7.89 7.13
N LEU A 11 -7.45 -9.09 7.01
CA LEU A 11 -6.08 -9.34 7.39
C LEU A 11 -5.19 -8.85 6.26
N TYR A 12 -4.54 -7.72 6.50
CA TYR A 12 -3.47 -7.26 5.64
C TYR A 12 -2.25 -8.16 5.83
N ARG A 13 -1.67 -8.64 4.73
CA ARG A 13 -0.40 -9.35 4.72
C ARG A 13 0.38 -8.85 3.51
N GLY A 14 1.66 -8.52 3.67
CA GLY A 14 2.49 -8.30 2.48
C GLY A 14 2.54 -9.55 1.61
N SER A 15 2.89 -9.35 0.34
CA SER A 15 3.08 -10.49 -0.55
C SER A 15 4.21 -11.38 -0.05
N SER A 16 4.06 -12.70 -0.18
CA SER A 16 5.11 -13.69 0.12
C SER A 16 6.37 -13.53 -0.72
N LYS A 17 6.33 -12.66 -1.73
CA LYS A 17 7.47 -12.25 -2.55
C LYS A 17 8.14 -10.96 -2.07
N HIS A 18 7.70 -10.38 -0.94
CA HIS A 18 8.40 -9.27 -0.32
C HIS A 18 9.80 -9.71 0.10
N LYS A 19 10.75 -8.78 -0.01
CA LYS A 19 12.10 -8.95 0.52
C LYS A 19 12.23 -8.00 1.70
N ASN A 20 13.03 -8.39 2.70
CA ASN A 20 13.29 -7.59 3.91
C ASN A 20 13.84 -6.20 3.60
N ARG A 21 14.46 -6.04 2.42
CA ARG A 21 14.93 -4.75 1.92
C ARG A 21 14.71 -4.66 0.40
N PRO A 22 14.24 -3.52 -0.13
CA PRO A 22 14.45 -3.17 -1.53
C PRO A 22 15.97 -3.15 -1.78
N ALA A 23 16.49 -4.16 -2.46
CA ALA A 23 17.88 -4.17 -2.90
C ALA A 23 17.89 -3.82 -4.38
N ASP A 24 18.70 -2.81 -4.75
CA ASP A 24 19.02 -2.55 -6.13
C ASP A 24 19.46 -3.89 -6.76
N GLU A 25 18.92 -4.19 -7.95
CA GLU A 25 19.21 -5.40 -8.75
C GLU A 25 18.46 -6.70 -8.41
N GLN A 26 17.65 -6.77 -7.35
CA GLN A 26 16.93 -8.00 -7.01
C GLN A 26 15.40 -7.92 -7.21
N LYS A 27 14.87 -8.67 -8.18
CA LYS A 27 13.42 -8.89 -8.37
C LYS A 27 12.73 -9.26 -7.04
N GLY A 28 11.77 -8.47 -6.61
CA GLY A 28 11.00 -8.57 -5.37
C GLY A 28 10.05 -7.39 -5.29
N THR A 29 8.96 -7.47 -4.52
CA THR A 29 7.94 -6.41 -4.47
C THR A 29 8.55 -5.14 -3.84
N LEU A 30 8.90 -4.16 -4.67
CA LEU A 30 9.52 -2.90 -4.26
C LEU A 30 8.47 -1.98 -3.64
N CYS A 31 8.21 -2.19 -2.36
CA CYS A 31 7.46 -1.28 -1.50
C CYS A 31 8.46 -0.46 -0.66
N PRO A 32 8.11 0.78 -0.28
CA PRO A 32 8.97 1.56 0.61
C PRO A 32 9.29 0.80 1.90
N GLU A 33 10.53 0.92 2.37
CA GLU A 33 10.98 0.27 3.60
C GLU A 33 10.06 0.65 4.78
N TRP A 34 9.68 1.93 4.89
CA TRP A 34 8.88 2.40 6.03
C TRP A 34 7.52 1.70 6.16
N THR A 35 6.93 1.16 5.09
CA THR A 35 5.63 0.47 5.18
C THR A 35 5.73 -0.85 5.95
N HIS A 36 6.93 -1.40 6.11
CA HIS A 36 7.23 -2.70 6.74
C HIS A 36 7.81 -2.56 8.13
N ARG A 37 8.04 -1.34 8.61
CA ARG A 37 8.73 -1.15 9.89
C ARG A 37 7.83 -1.63 11.03
N THR A 38 8.34 -2.51 11.86
CA THR A 38 7.72 -2.85 13.15
C THR A 38 8.44 -2.17 14.31
N PRO A 39 7.77 -1.93 15.44
CA PRO A 39 8.42 -1.43 16.65
C PRO A 39 9.52 -2.37 17.17
N ALA A 40 9.38 -3.69 16.96
CA ALA A 40 10.24 -4.72 17.54
C ALA A 40 11.43 -5.14 16.65
N GLY A 41 11.34 -4.98 15.32
CA GLY A 41 12.28 -5.62 14.38
C GLY A 41 12.90 -4.74 13.31
N GLY A 42 12.54 -3.45 13.22
CA GLY A 42 13.01 -2.58 12.15
C GLY A 42 12.65 -3.15 10.77
N PHE A 43 13.64 -3.41 9.92
CA PHE A 43 13.48 -3.99 8.57
C PHE A 43 13.92 -5.48 8.49
N ALA A 44 14.39 -6.08 9.60
CA ALA A 44 15.01 -7.40 9.59
C ALA A 44 14.00 -8.56 9.75
N THR A 45 12.72 -8.25 9.97
CA THR A 45 11.67 -9.23 10.20
C THR A 45 11.25 -9.94 8.91
N ASP A 46 11.55 -11.25 8.85
CA ASP A 46 11.09 -12.20 7.82
C ASP A 46 9.62 -11.91 7.45
N PRO A 47 9.27 -11.69 6.16
CA PRO A 47 7.91 -11.34 5.74
C PRO A 47 6.88 -12.42 6.11
N HIS A 48 7.33 -13.64 6.37
CA HIS A 48 6.51 -14.78 6.79
C HIS A 48 6.27 -14.85 8.31
N ALA A 49 7.19 -14.33 9.13
CA ALA A 49 7.05 -14.24 10.59
C ALA A 49 6.71 -12.82 11.07
N HIS A 50 6.45 -11.92 10.12
CA HIS A 50 6.21 -10.51 10.35
C HIS A 50 4.85 -10.28 10.99
N ASP A 51 4.80 -9.52 12.09
CA ASP A 51 3.54 -9.02 12.63
C ASP A 51 3.01 -7.87 11.75
N TRP A 52 2.34 -8.26 10.66
CA TRP A 52 1.79 -7.32 9.69
C TRP A 52 0.79 -6.36 10.31
N ALA A 53 0.06 -6.78 11.35
CA ALA A 53 -0.92 -5.93 12.01
C ALA A 53 -0.28 -4.71 12.69
N ALA A 54 0.98 -4.80 13.08
CA ALA A 54 1.75 -3.72 13.70
C ALA A 54 2.52 -2.85 12.69
N THR A 55 2.29 -3.01 11.39
CA THR A 55 2.99 -2.26 10.34
C THR A 55 2.22 -1.02 9.87
N PRO A 56 2.91 0.02 9.40
CA PRO A 56 2.26 1.14 8.72
C PRO A 56 1.45 0.73 7.49
N ALA A 57 1.80 -0.38 6.84
CA ALA A 57 1.01 -0.92 5.73
C ALA A 57 -0.39 -1.40 6.18
N ALA A 58 -0.49 -2.07 7.33
CA ALA A 58 -1.78 -2.45 7.90
C ALA A 58 -2.59 -1.23 8.37
N GLU A 59 -1.94 -0.21 8.94
CA GLU A 59 -2.60 1.04 9.30
C GLU A 59 -3.18 1.75 8.06
N LEU A 60 -2.39 1.84 6.97
CA LEU A 60 -2.85 2.38 5.70
C LEU A 60 -4.02 1.59 5.12
N PHE A 61 -3.96 0.27 5.23
CA PHE A 61 -5.02 -0.60 4.77
C PHE A 61 -6.31 -0.42 5.60
N ALA A 62 -6.19 -0.24 6.92
CA ALA A 62 -7.34 0.05 7.79
C ALA A 62 -8.00 1.40 7.43
N GLY A 63 -7.20 2.41 7.09
CA GLY A 63 -7.67 3.73 6.64
C GLY A 63 -7.97 3.84 5.14
N SER A 64 -7.92 2.74 4.39
CA SER A 64 -8.07 2.76 2.93
C SER A 64 -9.51 3.00 2.48
N VAL A 65 -9.66 3.63 1.32
CA VAL A 65 -10.94 3.84 0.64
C VAL A 65 -11.21 2.69 -0.31
N VAL A 66 -12.38 2.07 -0.20
CA VAL A 66 -12.82 1.02 -1.12
C VAL A 66 -13.32 1.64 -2.42
N ASP A 67 -12.85 1.12 -3.55
CA ASP A 67 -13.46 1.34 -4.85
C ASP A 67 -14.46 0.22 -5.13
N GLU A 68 -15.76 0.50 -4.95
CA GLU A 68 -16.82 -0.50 -5.09
C GLU A 68 -16.88 -1.12 -6.49
N ALA A 69 -16.45 -0.38 -7.52
CA ALA A 69 -16.45 -0.87 -8.90
C ALA A 69 -15.43 -1.99 -9.13
N SER A 70 -14.28 -1.93 -8.46
CA SER A 70 -13.19 -2.90 -8.65
C SER A 70 -12.99 -3.85 -7.48
N GLY A 71 -13.61 -3.58 -6.33
CA GLY A 71 -13.36 -4.28 -5.07
C GLY A 71 -11.94 -4.07 -4.54
N ARG A 72 -11.24 -3.04 -5.03
CA ARG A 72 -9.87 -2.69 -4.60
C ARG A 72 -9.91 -1.64 -3.52
N ARG A 73 -8.81 -1.51 -2.80
CA ARG A 73 -8.63 -0.52 -1.74
C ARG A 73 -7.49 0.41 -2.06
N TYR A 74 -7.67 1.69 -1.76
CA TYR A 74 -6.70 2.73 -2.07
C TYR A 74 -6.35 3.52 -0.82
N ALA A 75 -5.06 3.76 -0.62
CA ALA A 75 -4.56 4.57 0.49
C ALA A 75 -3.49 5.54 -0.01
N THR A 76 -3.15 6.55 0.79
CA THR A 76 -2.08 7.48 0.49
C THR A 76 -1.32 7.84 1.75
N ALA A 77 -0.01 7.94 1.61
CA ALA A 77 0.89 8.46 2.65
C ALA A 77 2.18 8.94 2.02
N ARG A 78 2.85 9.89 2.69
CA ARG A 78 4.12 10.51 2.26
C ARG A 78 4.10 11.06 0.81
N GLY A 79 2.92 11.34 0.26
CA GLY A 79 2.71 11.89 -1.08
C GLY A 79 2.65 10.86 -2.21
N ILE A 80 2.64 9.56 -1.90
CA ILE A 80 2.45 8.47 -2.87
C ILE A 80 1.13 7.75 -2.64
N ALA A 81 0.66 7.03 -3.65
CA ALA A 81 -0.57 6.25 -3.59
C ALA A 81 -0.27 4.76 -3.51
N PHE A 82 -1.15 4.03 -2.84
CA PHE A 82 -1.10 2.59 -2.67
C PHE A 82 -2.41 1.96 -3.13
N GLU A 83 -2.31 0.78 -3.72
CA GLU A 83 -3.43 -0.08 -4.08
C GLU A 83 -3.29 -1.39 -3.33
N ALA A 84 -4.38 -1.85 -2.71
CA ALA A 84 -4.49 -3.17 -2.13
C ALA A 84 -5.53 -4.01 -2.86
N LYS A 85 -5.18 -5.27 -3.10
CA LYS A 85 -6.04 -6.28 -3.76
C LYS A 85 -6.31 -7.45 -2.83
N PRO A 86 -7.52 -8.03 -2.86
CA PRO A 86 -7.78 -9.27 -2.16
C PRO A 86 -7.03 -10.42 -2.84
N THR A 87 -6.59 -11.38 -2.04
CA THR A 87 -5.95 -12.61 -2.50
C THR A 87 -6.84 -13.82 -2.27
N LEU A 88 -6.54 -14.93 -2.95
CA LEU A 88 -7.34 -16.16 -2.86
C LEU A 88 -7.32 -16.82 -1.48
N ASP A 89 -6.30 -16.53 -0.66
CA ASP A 89 -6.16 -17.00 0.72
C ASP A 89 -6.84 -16.07 1.74
N GLY A 90 -7.66 -15.11 1.29
CA GLY A 90 -8.44 -14.22 2.15
C GLY A 90 -7.65 -13.05 2.75
N THR A 91 -6.38 -12.89 2.38
CA THR A 91 -5.57 -11.73 2.79
C THR A 91 -5.66 -10.58 1.78
N TRP A 92 -5.08 -9.43 2.13
CA TRP A 92 -4.95 -8.29 1.23
C TRP A 92 -3.49 -7.93 1.04
N HIS A 93 -3.09 -7.77 -0.22
CA HIS A 93 -1.73 -7.39 -0.60
C HIS A 93 -1.72 -5.97 -1.18
N GLY A 94 -0.92 -5.09 -0.57
CA GLY A 94 -0.74 -3.70 -1.01
C GLY A 94 0.56 -3.48 -1.78
N PHE A 95 0.55 -2.56 -2.75
CA PHE A 95 1.74 -2.10 -3.46
C PHE A 95 1.60 -0.63 -3.88
N PRO A 96 2.70 0.13 -4.03
CA PRO A 96 2.64 1.51 -4.49
C PRO A 96 2.22 1.57 -5.96
N ILE A 97 1.43 2.60 -6.31
CA ILE A 97 0.94 2.84 -7.67
C ILE A 97 1.12 4.31 -8.08
N PRO A 98 1.35 4.61 -9.36
CA PRO A 98 1.37 5.99 -9.83
C PRO A 98 -0.02 6.63 -9.71
N TRP A 99 -0.07 7.96 -9.54
CA TRP A 99 -1.35 8.66 -9.33
C TRP A 99 -2.31 8.55 -10.52
N GLU A 100 -1.83 8.29 -11.74
CA GLU A 100 -2.69 8.03 -12.89
C GLU A 100 -3.57 6.77 -12.71
N SER A 101 -3.08 5.78 -11.94
CA SER A 101 -3.79 4.52 -11.68
C SER A 101 -4.82 4.63 -10.55
N VAL A 102 -4.82 5.74 -9.80
CA VAL A 102 -5.81 6.01 -8.76
C VAL A 102 -7.11 6.50 -9.41
N PRO A 103 -8.27 5.90 -9.08
CA PRO A 103 -9.57 6.36 -9.58
C PRO A 103 -9.79 7.85 -9.33
N ALA A 104 -10.32 8.55 -10.34
CA ALA A 104 -10.51 10.00 -10.28
C ALA A 104 -11.38 10.45 -9.10
N ALA A 105 -12.43 9.69 -8.76
CA ALA A 105 -13.30 9.98 -7.63
C ALA A 105 -12.55 9.99 -6.28
N ILE A 106 -11.68 9.01 -6.05
CA ILE A 106 -10.86 8.89 -4.84
C ILE A 106 -9.84 10.03 -4.80
N LYS A 107 -9.13 10.25 -5.90
CA LYS A 107 -8.12 11.31 -6.04
C LYS A 107 -8.70 12.71 -5.78
N ASN A 108 -9.87 13.00 -6.36
CA ASN A 108 -10.56 14.27 -6.17
C ASN A 108 -11.00 14.47 -4.72
N THR A 109 -11.43 13.39 -4.07
CA THR A 109 -11.81 13.42 -2.65
C THR A 109 -10.61 13.76 -1.77
N TRP A 110 -9.46 13.12 -1.99
CA TRP A 110 -8.23 13.40 -1.23
C TRP A 110 -7.64 14.79 -1.50
N LEU A 111 -7.73 15.29 -2.73
CA LEU A 111 -7.33 16.66 -3.05
C LEU A 111 -8.22 17.67 -2.33
N ARG A 112 -9.53 17.44 -2.30
CA ARG A 112 -10.50 18.33 -1.64
C ARG A 112 -10.37 18.30 -0.12
N SER A 113 -10.08 17.15 0.48
CA SER A 113 -9.87 17.04 1.93
C SER A 113 -8.51 17.52 2.40
N GLY A 114 -7.58 17.81 1.48
CA GLY A 114 -6.20 18.15 1.80
C GLY A 114 -5.33 16.96 2.23
N ALA A 115 -5.83 15.72 2.11
CA ALA A 115 -5.05 14.51 2.38
C ALA A 115 -3.83 14.40 1.44
N VAL A 116 -3.96 14.93 0.22
CA VAL A 116 -2.84 15.14 -0.70
C VAL A 116 -2.93 16.49 -1.39
N THR A 117 -1.76 16.99 -1.80
CA THR A 117 -1.64 18.24 -2.56
C THR A 117 -1.48 17.95 -4.05
N ALA A 118 -1.88 18.91 -4.90
CA ALA A 118 -1.64 18.84 -6.35
C ALA A 118 -0.16 18.67 -6.70
N ARG A 119 0.75 19.19 -5.86
CA ARG A 119 2.19 19.01 -6.04
C ARG A 119 2.63 17.56 -5.83
N GLN A 120 2.11 16.89 -4.80
CA GLN A 120 2.39 15.47 -4.54
C GLN A 120 1.85 14.58 -5.66
N THR A 121 0.61 14.84 -6.11
CA THR A 121 0.01 14.06 -7.20
C THR A 121 0.76 14.23 -8.52
N LYS A 122 1.25 15.44 -8.82
CA LYS A 122 2.07 15.70 -10.00
C LYS A 122 3.46 15.06 -9.93
N LYS A 123 4.10 15.05 -8.75
CA LYS A 123 5.45 14.50 -8.56
C LYS A 123 5.52 13.02 -8.95
N TYR A 124 4.46 12.27 -8.64
CA TYR A 124 4.40 10.83 -8.90
C TYR A 124 3.26 10.43 -9.86
N PHE A 125 2.97 11.31 -10.84
CA PHE A 125 1.76 11.17 -11.65
C PHE A 125 1.75 9.90 -12.51
N ARG A 126 2.86 9.65 -13.19
CA ARG A 126 3.04 8.55 -14.13
C ARG A 126 4.48 8.08 -14.06
N PHE A 127 4.66 6.77 -14.03
CA PHE A 127 5.96 6.11 -14.19
C PHE A 127 5.76 4.85 -15.01
N ASP A 128 6.84 4.37 -15.61
CA ASP A 128 6.84 3.05 -16.20
C ASP A 128 6.56 2.00 -15.12
N ARG A 129 5.77 0.97 -15.44
CA ARG A 129 5.45 -0.10 -14.48
C ARG A 129 6.70 -0.85 -14.00
N ASN A 130 7.79 -0.80 -14.76
CA ASN A 130 9.07 -1.40 -14.40
C ASN A 130 9.95 -0.46 -13.58
N GLU A 131 9.60 0.82 -13.48
CA GLU A 131 10.33 1.82 -12.72
C GLU A 131 9.54 2.14 -11.44
N ILE A 132 9.83 1.41 -10.37
CA ILE A 132 9.15 1.54 -9.07
C ILE A 132 10.05 2.12 -7.97
N HIS A 133 11.33 2.40 -8.31
CA HIS A 133 12.30 3.07 -7.43
C HIS A 133 11.82 4.46 -6.98
N TRP A 134 10.93 5.11 -7.74
CA TRP A 134 10.34 6.40 -7.34
C TRP A 134 9.58 6.32 -6.01
N ALA A 135 9.04 5.15 -5.66
CA ALA A 135 8.34 4.94 -4.38
C ALA A 135 9.34 4.88 -3.21
N LEU A 136 10.54 4.35 -3.44
CA LEU A 136 11.62 4.27 -2.44
C LEU A 136 12.18 5.65 -2.06
N ALA A 137 12.05 6.65 -2.94
CA ALA A 137 12.38 8.04 -2.63
C ALA A 137 11.53 8.66 -1.48
N THR A 138 10.63 7.87 -0.86
CA THR A 138 9.87 8.24 0.33
C THR A 138 10.45 7.68 1.64
N ASP A 139 11.49 6.83 1.57
CA ASP A 139 12.17 6.26 2.74
C ASP A 139 13.04 7.31 3.46
N ASP A 140 13.67 8.23 2.71
CA ASP A 140 14.53 9.31 3.24
C ASP A 140 13.77 10.51 3.83
N ARG A 141 12.49 10.35 4.17
CA ARG A 141 11.60 11.44 4.64
C ARG A 141 11.07 11.25 6.05
#